data_AF-A0A1F2S9E9-F1
#
_entry.id   AF-A0A1F2S9E9-F1
#
_cell.length_a   1.000
_cell.length_b   1.000
_cell.length_c   1.000
_cell.angle_alpha   90.00
_cell.angle_beta   90.00
_cell.angle_gamma   90.00
#
_symmetry.space_group_name_H-M   'P 1'
#
loop_
_entity.id
_entity.type
_entity.pdbx_description
1 polymer ?
#
loop_
_entity_poly.entity_id
_entity_poly.type
_entity_poly.pdbx_seq_one_letter_code
_entity_poly.pdbx_strand_id
1 'polypeptide(L)'
;MQHLSRYDIILMFRAVWELPVVHYQLVEIPVDLLKLMRTADFAPVGRRTGRKSLGADVFRGSEKVLHVHFDGSDGKCQVRDLAVSNCVMLESWDALVSG
;
A
#
# COMPACT_ATOMS: atom_id res chain seq x y z
N MET A 1 -3.68 -0.83 -14.45
CA MET A 1 -3.00 -2.11 -14.10
C MET A 1 -1.96 -2.54 -15.14
N GLN A 2 -2.15 -2.25 -16.44
CA GLN A 2 -1.13 -2.51 -17.47
C GLN A 2 0.21 -1.77 -17.23
N HIS A 3 0.22 -0.72 -16.40
CA HIS A 3 1.45 -0.09 -15.95
C HIS A 3 2.23 -0.96 -14.96
N LEU A 4 1.57 -1.71 -14.06
CA LEU A 4 2.25 -2.56 -13.06
C LEU A 4 2.96 -3.76 -13.69
N SER A 5 2.52 -4.24 -14.85
CA SER A 5 3.18 -5.33 -15.57
C SER A 5 4.52 -4.93 -16.20
N ARG A 6 4.94 -3.66 -16.06
CA ARG A 6 6.22 -3.15 -16.57
C ARG A 6 7.30 -3.05 -15.49
N TYR A 7 6.95 -3.36 -14.24
CA TYR A 7 7.84 -3.22 -13.11
C TYR A 7 7.95 -4.58 -12.42
N ASP A 8 9.18 -4.99 -12.14
CA ASP A 8 9.46 -6.16 -11.30
C ASP A 8 9.39 -5.78 -9.82
N ILE A 9 9.69 -4.51 -9.50
CA ILE A 9 9.77 -3.96 -8.15
C ILE A 9 9.09 -2.58 -8.11
N ILE A 10 8.37 -2.29 -7.03
CA ILE A 10 7.81 -0.97 -6.76
C ILE A 10 8.34 -0.46 -5.42
N LEU A 11 8.89 0.75 -5.47
CA LEU A 11 9.36 1.48 -4.30
C LEU A 11 8.24 2.38 -3.78
N MET A 12 7.96 2.30 -2.49
CA MET A 12 6.92 3.08 -1.82
C MET A 12 7.50 3.86 -0.65
N PHE A 13 6.94 5.05 -0.38
CA PHE A 13 7.28 5.79 0.84
C PHE A 13 6.36 5.39 1.99
N ARG A 14 6.92 4.77 3.02
CA ARG A 14 6.25 4.49 4.30
C ARG A 14 6.45 5.68 5.24
N ALA A 15 5.36 6.16 5.82
CA ALA A 15 5.42 7.09 6.95
C ALA A 15 5.57 6.30 8.27
N VAL A 16 6.59 6.63 9.05
CA VAL A 16 6.81 6.13 10.41
C VAL A 16 6.54 7.27 11.38
N TRP A 17 5.59 7.05 12.28
CA TRP A 17 5.16 8.04 13.26
C TRP A 17 5.98 7.86 14.53
N GLU A 18 6.93 8.76 14.75
CA GLU A 18 7.73 8.84 15.97
C GLU A 18 7.58 10.25 16.54
N LEU A 19 6.50 10.47 17.30
CA LEU A 19 6.13 11.80 17.76
C LEU A 19 7.33 12.49 18.46
N PRO A 20 7.65 13.76 18.11
CA PRO A 20 6.83 14.70 17.33
C PRO A 20 7.08 14.68 15.80
N VAL A 21 7.90 13.77 15.30
CA VAL A 21 8.38 13.75 13.91
C VAL A 21 7.71 12.64 13.11
N VAL A 22 7.49 12.91 11.82
CA VAL A 22 7.11 11.87 10.86
C VAL A 22 8.33 11.60 9.98
N HIS A 23 8.83 10.36 10.04
CA HIS A 23 9.91 9.90 9.17
C HIS A 23 9.33 9.24 7.93
N TYR A 24 9.99 9.42 6.80
CA TYR A 24 9.66 8.70 5.57
C TYR A 24 10.78 7.72 5.25
N GLN A 25 10.40 6.47 5.01
CA GLN A 25 11.32 5.42 4.59
C GLN A 25 10.90 4.90 3.22
N LEU A 26 11.87 4.70 2.35
CA LEU A 26 11.65 3.98 1.09
C LEU A 26 11.58 2.49 1.40
N VAL A 27 10.50 1.83 1.00
CA VAL A 27 10.29 0.39 1.19
C VAL A 27 10.02 -0.28 -0.15
N GLU A 28 10.48 -1.52 -0.25
CA GLU A 28 10.24 -2.37 -1.41
C GLU A 28 9.02 -3.26 -1.17
N ILE A 29 8.02 -3.17 -2.07
CA ILE A 29 6.81 -3.99 -2.01
C ILE A 29 6.73 -4.91 -3.22
N PRO A 30 6.46 -6.22 -3.05
CA PRO A 30 6.27 -7.14 -4.15
C PRO A 30 5.11 -6.71 -5.06
N VAL A 31 5.35 -6.71 -6.37
CA VAL A 31 4.35 -6.30 -7.36
C VAL A 31 3.12 -7.21 -7.33
N ASP A 32 3.29 -8.51 -7.06
CA ASP A 32 2.18 -9.45 -6.98
C ASP A 32 1.22 -9.15 -5.83
N LEU A 33 1.72 -8.55 -4.75
CA LEU A 33 0.87 -8.05 -3.66
C LEU A 33 -0.03 -6.91 -4.15
N LEU A 34 0.55 -5.95 -4.87
CA LEU A 34 -0.19 -4.82 -5.43
C LEU A 34 -1.20 -5.27 -6.49
N LYS A 35 -0.90 -6.33 -7.24
CA LYS A 35 -1.83 -6.92 -8.22
C LYS A 35 -3.10 -7.49 -7.57
N LEU A 36 -3.09 -7.84 -6.27
CA LEU A 36 -4.31 -8.29 -5.57
C LEU A 36 -5.41 -7.22 -5.56
N MET A 37 -5.05 -5.94 -5.69
CA MET A 37 -6.03 -4.86 -5.84
C MET A 37 -6.93 -5.02 -7.09
N ARG A 38 -6.55 -5.85 -8.08
CA ARG A 38 -7.38 -6.11 -9.26
C ARG A 38 -8.71 -6.77 -8.94
N THR A 39 -8.79 -7.49 -7.82
CA THR A 39 -10.01 -8.17 -7.38
C THR A 39 -10.73 -7.41 -6.27
N ALA A 40 -10.26 -6.21 -5.91
CA ALA A 40 -10.86 -5.41 -4.87
C ALA A 40 -12.04 -4.60 -5.44
N ASP A 41 -13.14 -4.58 -4.70
CA ASP A 41 -14.32 -3.78 -5.04
C ASP A 41 -14.16 -2.37 -4.48
N PHE A 42 -13.85 -1.42 -5.36
CA PHE A 42 -13.63 -0.02 -4.97
C PHE A 42 -14.95 0.71 -4.75
N ALA A 43 -15.08 1.31 -3.56
CA ALA A 43 -16.19 2.17 -3.22
C ALA A 43 -15.74 3.63 -3.12
N PRO A 44 -16.62 4.59 -3.48
CA PRO A 44 -16.40 5.99 -3.15
C PRO A 44 -16.25 6.17 -1.64
N VAL A 45 -15.22 6.90 -1.24
CA VAL A 45 -14.92 7.17 0.18
C VAL A 45 -15.02 8.66 0.46
N GLY A 46 -15.65 9.00 1.58
CA GLY A 46 -15.92 10.38 2.01
C GLY A 46 -17.20 10.99 1.43
N ARG A 47 -17.45 12.26 1.76
CA ARG A 47 -18.71 12.97 1.46
C ARG A 47 -18.62 13.94 0.27
N ARG A 48 -17.51 13.97 -0.47
CA ARG A 48 -17.30 14.95 -1.55
C ARG A 48 -18.22 14.70 -2.74
N THR A 49 -18.97 15.72 -3.12
CA THR A 49 -19.79 15.78 -4.34
C THR A 49 -18.96 16.35 -5.49
N GLY A 50 -18.03 15.57 -6.03
CA GLY A 50 -17.10 16.02 -7.08
C GLY A 50 -16.12 14.91 -7.48
N ARG A 51 -14.84 15.24 -7.69
CA ARG A 51 -13.75 14.26 -7.75
C ARG A 51 -13.78 13.39 -6.48
N LYS A 52 -14.27 12.16 -6.61
CA LYS A 52 -14.46 11.23 -5.49
C LYS A 52 -13.18 10.44 -5.28
N SER A 53 -12.72 10.38 -4.04
CA SER A 53 -11.70 9.42 -3.67
C SER A 53 -12.28 8.01 -3.74
N LEU A 54 -11.44 7.04 -4.08
CA LEU A 54 -11.81 5.62 -4.10
C LEU A 54 -11.02 4.88 -3.03
N GLY A 55 -11.69 3.97 -2.35
CA GLY A 55 -11.09 3.13 -1.31
C GLY A 55 -11.51 1.69 -1.47
N ALA A 56 -10.61 0.77 -1.15
CA ALA A 56 -10.92 -0.65 -1.07
C ALA A 56 -10.04 -1.35 -0.06
N ASP A 57 -10.61 -2.34 0.61
CA ASP A 57 -9.84 -3.35 1.34
C ASP A 57 -9.42 -4.46 0.35
N VAL A 58 -8.17 -4.87 0.43
CA VAL A 58 -7.58 -5.90 -0.43
C VAL A 58 -7.39 -7.16 0.39
N PHE A 59 -7.85 -8.29 -0.13
CA PHE A 59 -7.84 -9.56 0.56
C PHE A 59 -7.02 -10.62 -0.18
N ARG A 60 -6.43 -11.54 0.60
CA ARG A 60 -5.87 -12.81 0.13
C ARG A 60 -6.66 -13.92 0.80
N GLY A 61 -7.62 -14.51 0.07
CA GLY A 61 -8.62 -15.37 0.70
C GLY A 61 -9.49 -14.57 1.66
N SER A 62 -9.51 -14.95 2.94
CA SER A 62 -10.23 -14.24 4.01
C SER A 62 -9.37 -13.21 4.76
N GLU A 63 -8.07 -13.17 4.52
CA GLU A 63 -7.15 -12.26 5.21
C GLU A 63 -7.12 -10.90 4.53
N LYS A 64 -7.38 -9.83 5.29
CA LYS A 64 -7.15 -8.46 4.80
C LYS A 64 -5.65 -8.19 4.76
N VAL A 65 -5.14 -7.91 3.57
CA VAL A 65 -3.72 -7.66 3.30
C VAL A 65 -3.35 -6.20 3.48
N LEU A 66 -4.20 -5.29 2.98
CA LEU A 66 -4.00 -3.84 3.06
C LEU A 66 -5.30 -3.10 2.75
N HIS A 67 -5.33 -1.82 3.09
CA HIS A 67 -6.31 -0.86 2.58
C HIS A 67 -5.65 0.06 1.57
N VAL A 68 -6.29 0.28 0.43
CA VAL A 68 -5.84 1.23 -0.58
C VAL A 68 -6.83 2.39 -0.71
N HIS A 69 -6.28 3.60 -0.78
CA HIS A 69 -7.04 4.83 -0.96
C HIS A 69 -6.40 5.67 -2.07
N PHE A 70 -7.15 5.93 -3.14
CA PHE A 70 -6.81 6.90 -4.18
C PHE A 70 -7.50 8.21 -3.85
N ASP A 71 -6.73 9.30 -3.72
CA ASP A 71 -7.35 10.60 -3.58
C ASP A 71 -8.07 10.99 -4.88
N GLY A 72 -9.09 11.85 -4.79
CA GLY A 72 -9.89 12.24 -5.96
C GLY A 72 -9.08 12.95 -7.06
N SER A 73 -7.79 13.22 -6.88
CA SER A 73 -6.87 13.59 -7.95
C SER A 73 -6.10 12.33 -8.40
N ASP A 74 -5.91 12.10 -9.69
CA ASP A 74 -5.26 10.87 -10.19
C ASP A 74 -3.74 10.75 -9.85
N GLY A 75 -3.26 11.43 -8.82
CA GLY A 75 -1.84 11.56 -8.48
C GLY A 75 -1.39 10.91 -7.17
N LYS A 76 -2.30 10.53 -6.24
CA LYS A 76 -1.87 9.93 -4.96
C LYS A 76 -2.63 8.65 -4.62
N CYS A 77 -1.87 7.57 -4.53
CA CYS A 77 -2.28 6.30 -3.96
C CYS A 77 -1.68 6.18 -2.55
N GLN A 78 -2.50 5.88 -1.56
CA GLN A 78 -2.09 5.57 -0.20
C GLN A 78 -2.40 4.11 0.10
N VAL A 79 -1.41 3.40 0.63
CA VAL A 79 -1.58 2.05 1.19
C VAL A 79 -1.48 2.14 2.71
N ARG A 80 -2.41 1.50 3.41
CA ARG A 80 -2.49 1.46 4.88
C ARG A 80 -2.61 0.03 5.36
N ASP A 81 -2.22 -0.19 6.61
CA ASP A 81 -2.31 -1.46 7.32
C ASP A 81 -1.61 -2.63 6.61
N LEU A 82 -0.60 -2.32 5.79
CA LEU A 82 0.25 -3.32 5.15
C LEU A 82 1.21 -3.91 6.19
N ALA A 83 1.15 -5.24 6.39
CA ALA A 83 2.02 -5.92 7.33
C ALA A 83 3.51 -5.80 6.94
N VAL A 84 4.40 -5.72 7.93
CA VAL A 84 5.86 -5.63 7.73
C VAL A 84 6.41 -6.84 6.97
N SER A 85 5.86 -8.03 7.22
CA SER A 85 6.19 -9.27 6.50
C SER A 85 5.88 -9.23 5.00
N ASN A 86 5.13 -8.23 4.53
CA ASN A 86 4.87 -8.02 3.11
C ASN A 86 5.79 -6.93 2.50
N CYS A 87 6.76 -6.42 3.27
CA CYS A 87 7.77 -5.45 2.85
C CYS A 87 9.15 -6.13 2.80
N VAL A 88 9.67 -6.43 1.60
CA VAL A 88 10.88 -7.26 1.40
C VAL A 88 12.08 -6.74 2.20
N MET A 89 12.33 -5.43 2.10
CA MET A 89 13.46 -4.77 2.78
C MET A 89 13.36 -4.90 4.31
N LEU A 90 12.17 -4.74 4.88
CA LEU A 90 11.98 -4.75 6.33
C LEU A 90 11.97 -6.17 6.88
N GLU A 91 11.36 -7.11 6.18
CA GLU A 91 11.44 -8.53 6.51
C GLU A 91 12.90 -9.01 6.55
N SER A 92 13.69 -8.62 5.55
CA SER A 92 15.12 -8.92 5.51
C SER A 92 15.89 -8.29 6.67
N TRP A 93 15.54 -7.07 7.07
CA TRP A 93 16.20 -6.39 8.18
C TRP A 93 15.82 -6.98 9.54
N ASP A 94 14.54 -7.28 9.76
CA ASP A 94 14.06 -7.95 10.98
C ASP A 94 14.77 -9.30 11.17
N ALA A 95 14.97 -10.06 10.09
CA ALA A 95 15.71 -11.32 10.11
C ALA A 95 17.20 -11.12 10.50
N LEU A 96 17.83 -10.03 10.06
CA LEU A 96 19.22 -9.70 10.39
C LEU A 96 19.41 -9.19 11.82
N VAL A 97 18.41 -8.49 12.38
CA VAL A 97 18.50 -7.92 13.73
C VAL A 97 18.07 -8.94 14.81
N SER A 98 17.21 -9.89 14.46
CA SER A 98 16.67 -10.88 15.40
C SER A 98 17.47 -12.18 15.47
N GLY A 99 18.49 -12.36 14.60
CA GLY A 99 19.41 -13.50 14.58
C GLY A 99 20.75 -13.18 15.23
#